data_AF-A0A7V8YE66-F1
#
_entry.id   AF-A0A7V8YE66-F1
#
_cell.length_a   1.000
_cell.length_b   1.000
_cell.length_c   1.000
_cell.angle_alpha   90.00
_cell.angle_beta   90.00
_cell.angle_gamma   90.00
#
_symmetry.space_group_name_H-M   'P 1'
#
loop_
_entity.id
_entity.type
_entity.pdbx_description
1 polymer ?
#
loop_
_entity_poly.entity_id
_entity_poly.type
_entity_poly.pdbx_seq_one_letter_code
_entity_poly.pdbx_strand_id
1 'polypeptide(L)'
;MTDGLRIVPANEASREDLQTVFGTRGIAPICQCQRFKLQRREAFSGFPAEERARRLREQTHSGNPRARTTSGLVAYLDDEPVGWCAVEPRTAYEGLGRNNRVPWTDRDEDKTDVSVWAVTCLFTRAGFRRRGITYA
;
A
#
# COMPACT_ATOMS: atom_id res chain seq x y z
N MET A 1 -18.42 9.88 -12.21
CA MET A 1 -17.35 10.57 -12.95
C MET A 1 -16.28 10.93 -11.94
N THR A 2 -15.07 10.43 -12.14
CA THR A 2 -13.86 10.68 -11.31
C THR A 2 -13.18 11.97 -11.73
N ASP A 3 -13.97 12.98 -12.09
CA ASP A 3 -13.44 14.28 -12.44
C ASP A 3 -12.78 14.90 -11.20
N GLY A 4 -11.60 15.50 -11.35
CA GLY A 4 -10.77 15.95 -10.23
C GLY A 4 -9.96 14.86 -9.50
N LEU A 5 -9.98 13.60 -9.96
CA LEU A 5 -9.15 12.55 -9.37
C LEU A 5 -7.69 12.66 -9.84
N ARG A 6 -6.76 12.74 -8.88
CA ARG A 6 -5.31 12.73 -9.11
C ARG A 6 -4.67 11.57 -8.34
N ILE A 7 -3.79 10.83 -8.99
CA ILE A 7 -3.03 9.73 -8.38
C ILE A 7 -1.56 10.12 -8.38
N VAL A 8 -0.91 10.03 -7.21
CA VAL A 8 0.52 10.32 -7.06
C VAL A 8 1.27 9.16 -6.43
N PRO A 9 2.59 9.03 -6.71
CA PRO A 9 3.47 8.17 -5.95
C PRO A 9 3.47 8.52 -4.47
N ALA A 10 3.60 7.52 -3.59
CA ALA A 10 3.44 7.74 -2.14
C ALA A 10 4.50 8.66 -1.52
N ASN A 11 5.67 8.83 -2.14
CA ASN A 11 6.71 9.77 -1.68
C ASN A 11 6.33 11.24 -1.92
N GLU A 12 5.44 11.50 -2.87
CA GLU A 12 4.90 12.85 -3.15
C GLU A 12 3.73 13.21 -2.24
N ALA A 13 3.07 12.22 -1.62
CA ALA A 13 2.07 12.45 -0.60
C ALA A 13 2.74 12.80 0.75
N SER A 14 2.11 13.68 1.53
CA SER A 14 2.56 13.95 2.90
C SER A 14 2.32 12.73 3.81
N ARG A 15 3.00 12.71 4.96
CA ARG A 15 2.79 11.65 5.96
C ARG A 15 1.38 11.74 6.52
N GLU A 16 0.92 12.96 6.71
CA GLU A 16 -0.39 13.34 7.23
C GLU A 16 -1.49 12.88 6.26
N ASP A 17 -1.33 13.09 4.95
CA ASP A 17 -2.28 12.62 3.95
C ASP A 17 -2.42 11.10 3.97
N LEU A 18 -1.28 10.40 4.00
CA LEU A 18 -1.26 8.95 4.03
C LEU A 18 -1.95 8.41 5.28
N GLN A 19 -1.71 9.01 6.45
CA GLN A 19 -2.44 8.66 7.68
C GLN A 19 -3.92 9.02 7.59
N THR A 20 -4.27 10.12 6.94
CA THR A 20 -5.66 10.54 6.74
C THR A 20 -6.41 9.54 5.87
N VAL A 21 -5.77 8.97 4.83
CA VAL A 21 -6.34 7.86 4.04
C VAL A 21 -6.69 6.69 4.95
N PHE A 22 -5.74 6.20 5.76
CA PHE A 22 -6.00 5.05 6.64
C PHE A 22 -7.01 5.37 7.74
N GLY A 23 -7.08 6.62 8.18
CA GLY A 23 -8.01 7.09 9.20
C GLY A 23 -7.77 6.44 10.55
N THR A 24 -8.78 6.48 11.43
CA THR A 24 -8.68 6.00 12.83
C THR A 24 -9.60 4.82 13.14
N ARG A 25 -10.40 4.37 12.15
CA ARG A 25 -11.41 3.31 12.34
C ARG A 25 -11.27 2.20 11.30
N GLY A 26 -11.62 0.98 11.70
CA GLY A 26 -11.59 -0.21 10.85
C GLY A 26 -10.20 -0.83 10.75
N ILE A 27 -10.00 -1.66 9.72
CA ILE A 27 -8.76 -2.46 9.58
C ILE A 27 -7.58 -1.65 9.05
N ALA A 28 -7.83 -0.58 8.30
CA ALA A 28 -6.82 0.27 7.69
C ALA A 28 -5.76 0.81 8.69
N PRO A 29 -6.14 1.47 9.81
CA PRO A 29 -5.17 1.94 10.80
C PRO A 29 -4.40 0.82 11.50
N ILE A 30 -4.95 -0.40 11.53
CA ILE A 30 -4.33 -1.57 12.17
C ILE A 30 -3.36 -2.25 11.18
N CYS A 31 -3.73 -2.32 9.89
CA CYS A 31 -2.98 -3.04 8.87
C CYS A 31 -1.73 -2.27 8.43
N GLN A 32 -1.92 -1.01 8.02
CA GLN A 32 -0.95 -0.08 7.42
C GLN A 32 0.09 -0.78 6.49
N CYS A 33 -0.46 -1.73 5.72
CA CYS A 33 0.08 -2.45 4.55
C CYS A 33 1.34 -3.29 4.75
N GLN A 34 1.58 -3.75 5.98
CA GLN A 34 2.73 -4.60 6.30
C GLN A 34 2.48 -6.12 6.13
N ARG A 35 1.23 -6.57 5.91
CA ARG A 35 0.89 -8.01 5.94
C ARG A 35 1.72 -8.86 4.98
N PHE A 36 1.96 -8.37 3.77
CA PHE A 36 2.75 -9.05 2.74
C PHE A 36 4.24 -8.69 2.78
N LYS A 37 4.63 -7.74 3.64
CA LYS A 37 6.02 -7.34 3.88
C LYS A 37 6.72 -8.17 4.95
N LEU A 38 5.96 -8.91 5.78
CA LEU A 38 6.50 -9.67 6.90
C LEU A 38 7.61 -10.64 6.49
N GLN A 39 8.77 -10.44 7.09
CA GLN A 39 9.97 -11.23 6.86
C GLN A 39 9.85 -12.62 7.51
N ARG A 40 10.84 -13.48 7.26
CA ARG A 40 10.92 -14.78 7.95
C ARG A 40 10.93 -14.57 9.47
N ARG A 41 10.17 -15.41 10.17
CA ARG A 41 9.99 -15.39 11.64
C ARG A 41 9.26 -14.16 12.20
N GLU A 42 8.82 -13.24 11.36
CA GLU A 42 7.94 -12.15 11.78
C GLU A 42 6.48 -12.63 11.86
N ALA A 43 5.83 -12.36 12.99
CA ALA A 43 4.40 -12.55 13.18
C ALA A 43 3.70 -11.19 13.12
N PHE A 44 2.56 -11.11 12.43
CA PHE A 44 1.83 -9.85 12.28
C PHE A 44 1.50 -9.23 13.65
N SER A 45 1.03 -10.04 14.60
CA SER A 45 0.70 -9.65 15.97
C SER A 45 1.91 -9.13 16.78
N GLY A 46 3.14 -9.41 16.35
CA GLY A 46 4.36 -8.95 17.03
C GLY A 46 4.69 -7.48 16.79
N PHE A 47 3.99 -6.79 15.88
CA PHE A 47 4.21 -5.38 15.58
C PHE A 47 2.96 -4.57 15.93
N PRO A 48 3.02 -3.60 16.86
CA PRO A 48 1.90 -2.70 17.10
C PRO A 48 1.63 -1.80 15.88
N ALA A 49 0.47 -1.15 15.86
CA ALA A 49 0.03 -0.33 14.72
C ALA A 49 1.01 0.82 14.42
N GLU A 50 1.60 1.41 15.46
CA GLU A 50 2.60 2.48 15.36
C GLU A 50 3.86 2.00 14.63
N GLU A 51 4.33 0.79 14.92
CA GLU A 51 5.48 0.20 14.25
C GLU A 51 5.17 -0.11 12.77
N ARG A 52 3.96 -0.59 12.49
CA ARG A 52 3.51 -0.80 11.10
C ARG A 52 3.43 0.52 10.32
N ALA A 53 2.95 1.59 10.96
CA ALA A 53 2.92 2.93 10.38
C ALA A 53 4.33 3.50 10.14
N ARG A 54 5.28 3.26 11.07
CA ARG A 54 6.69 3.63 10.89
C ARG A 54 7.30 2.92 9.69
N ARG A 55 7.13 1.59 9.59
CA ARG A 55 7.62 0.79 8.45
C ARG A 55 7.01 1.26 7.13
N LEU A 56 5.71 1.55 7.12
CA LEU A 56 5.03 2.11 5.96
C LEU A 56 5.66 3.44 5.51
N ARG A 57 5.95 4.34 6.45
CA ARG A 57 6.60 5.62 6.13
C ARG A 57 8.00 5.45 5.55
N GLU A 58 8.75 4.46 6.03
CA GLU A 58 10.08 4.15 5.52
C GLU A 58 10.04 3.56 4.12
N GLN A 59 9.15 2.60 3.84
CA GLN A 59 9.03 2.02 2.48
C GLN A 59 8.49 3.02 1.45
N THR A 60 7.58 3.91 1.86
CA THR A 60 6.94 4.88 0.95
C THR A 60 7.81 6.10 0.70
N HIS A 61 8.72 6.41 1.63
CA HIS A 61 9.39 7.70 1.69
C HIS A 61 8.40 8.89 1.67
N SER A 62 7.22 8.74 2.29
CA SER A 62 6.20 9.78 2.28
C SER A 62 6.71 11.10 2.87
N GLY A 63 6.37 12.19 2.17
CA GLY A 63 6.87 13.54 2.40
C GLY A 63 8.27 13.81 1.84
N ASN A 64 8.82 12.95 0.97
CA ASN A 64 10.10 13.17 0.31
C ASN A 64 9.99 13.00 -1.23
N PRO A 65 9.57 14.06 -1.95
CA PRO A 65 9.47 14.03 -3.41
C PRO A 65 10.80 13.75 -4.13
N ARG A 66 11.95 13.96 -3.47
CA ARG A 66 13.28 13.68 -4.03
C ARG A 66 13.78 12.26 -3.76
N ALA A 67 12.98 11.41 -3.11
CA ALA A 67 13.33 10.01 -2.90
C ALA A 67 13.51 9.30 -4.25
N ARG A 68 14.59 8.51 -4.38
CA ARG A 68 14.87 7.76 -5.62
C ARG A 68 13.93 6.57 -5.84
N THR A 69 13.27 6.14 -4.78
CA THR A 69 12.37 4.98 -4.75
C THR A 69 11.16 5.30 -3.90
N THR A 70 10.05 4.62 -4.15
CA THR A 70 8.82 4.66 -3.35
C THR A 70 8.06 3.35 -3.52
N SER A 71 7.05 3.14 -2.69
CA SER A 71 6.11 2.02 -2.79
C SER A 71 4.69 2.57 -2.71
N GLY A 72 3.81 2.10 -3.58
CA GLY A 72 2.40 2.45 -3.52
C GLY A 72 2.04 3.82 -4.08
N LEU A 73 0.73 4.05 -4.15
CA LEU A 73 0.09 5.22 -4.74
C LEU A 73 -0.96 5.79 -3.78
N VAL A 74 -1.12 7.10 -3.80
CA VAL A 74 -2.16 7.81 -3.06
C VAL A 74 -3.09 8.49 -4.07
N ALA A 75 -4.39 8.28 -3.91
CA ALA A 75 -5.41 8.93 -4.71
C ALA A 75 -5.97 10.13 -3.95
N TYR A 76 -6.04 11.27 -4.63
CA TYR A 76 -6.67 12.50 -4.19
C TYR A 76 -7.92 12.75 -5.05
N LEU A 77 -9.01 13.17 -4.41
CA LEU A 77 -10.16 13.74 -5.10
C LEU A 77 -10.14 15.24 -4.80
N ASP A 78 -9.89 16.04 -5.82
CA ASP A 78 -9.45 17.43 -5.67
C ASP A 78 -8.17 17.47 -4.81
N ASP A 79 -8.19 18.17 -3.68
CA ASP A 79 -7.07 18.24 -2.73
C ASP A 79 -7.19 17.26 -1.55
N GLU A 80 -8.26 16.46 -1.52
CA GLU A 80 -8.55 15.58 -0.40
C GLU A 80 -7.98 14.17 -0.63
N PRO A 81 -7.16 13.60 0.28
CA PRO A 81 -6.61 12.26 0.12
C PRO A 81 -7.68 11.19 0.42
N VAL A 82 -7.99 10.33 -0.55
CA VAL A 82 -9.17 9.44 -0.52
C VAL A 82 -8.86 7.96 -0.71
N GLY A 83 -7.69 7.61 -1.24
CA GLY A 83 -7.38 6.23 -1.57
C GLY A 83 -5.91 5.86 -1.46
N TRP A 84 -5.67 4.55 -1.29
CA TRP A 84 -4.35 3.95 -1.18
C TRP A 84 -4.26 2.69 -2.04
N CYS A 85 -3.13 2.52 -2.71
CA CYS A 85 -2.74 1.29 -3.40
C CYS A 85 -1.34 0.87 -2.94
N ALA A 86 -1.21 -0.33 -2.36
CA ALA A 86 0.10 -0.92 -2.11
C ALA A 86 0.54 -1.66 -3.39
N VAL A 87 1.54 -1.09 -4.08
CA VAL A 87 2.06 -1.60 -5.34
C VAL A 87 3.57 -1.33 -5.47
N GLU A 88 4.31 -2.37 -5.84
CA GLU A 88 5.77 -2.37 -6.06
C GLU A 88 6.18 -3.72 -6.69
N PRO A 89 7.46 -3.94 -7.07
CA PRO A 89 7.94 -5.24 -7.51
C PRO A 89 7.58 -6.35 -6.53
N ARG A 90 7.07 -7.49 -7.01
CA ARG A 90 6.54 -8.56 -6.14
C ARG A 90 7.56 -9.12 -5.16
N THR A 91 8.84 -9.04 -5.51
CA THR A 91 9.98 -9.47 -4.68
C THR A 91 10.14 -8.64 -3.42
N ALA A 92 9.65 -7.39 -3.41
CA ALA A 92 9.64 -6.56 -2.22
C ALA A 92 8.53 -6.96 -1.23
N TYR A 93 7.69 -7.95 -1.55
CA TYR A 93 6.71 -8.57 -0.67
C TYR A 93 7.13 -10.00 -0.29
N GLU A 94 8.10 -10.16 0.61
CA GLU A 94 8.57 -11.49 1.04
C GLU A 94 7.43 -12.41 1.54
N GLY A 95 6.44 -11.83 2.23
CA GLY A 95 5.27 -12.57 2.71
C GLY A 95 4.36 -13.07 1.59
N LEU A 96 4.33 -12.38 0.43
CA LEU A 96 3.57 -12.82 -0.75
C LEU A 96 4.16 -14.09 -1.35
N GLY A 97 5.47 -14.13 -1.56
CA GLY A 97 6.17 -15.31 -2.07
C GLY A 97 6.17 -16.49 -1.10
N ARG A 98 6.26 -16.22 0.20
CA ARG A 98 6.44 -17.24 1.23
C ARG A 98 5.16 -17.84 1.79
N ASN A 99 4.15 -17.01 2.07
CA ASN A 99 3.01 -17.39 2.92
C ASN A 99 1.66 -17.42 2.18
N ASN A 100 1.65 -17.18 0.87
CA ASN A 100 0.41 -17.16 0.08
C ASN A 100 0.53 -18.13 -1.07
N ARG A 101 -0.40 -19.08 -1.15
CA ARG A 101 -0.45 -20.06 -2.25
C ARG A 101 -1.20 -19.52 -3.47
N VAL A 102 -2.30 -18.81 -3.22
CA VAL A 102 -3.27 -18.38 -4.25
C VAL A 102 -2.64 -17.66 -5.44
N PRO A 103 -1.70 -16.71 -5.28
CA PRO A 103 -1.11 -16.00 -6.43
C PRO A 103 -0.29 -16.89 -7.35
N TRP A 104 0.06 -18.11 -6.92
CA TRP A 104 0.97 -19.02 -7.62
C TRP A 104 0.32 -20.31 -8.08
N THR A 105 -0.94 -20.56 -7.70
CA THR A 105 -1.66 -21.77 -8.13
C THR A 105 -1.74 -21.75 -9.66
N ASP A 106 -1.38 -22.87 -10.28
CA ASP A 106 -1.39 -23.07 -11.74
C ASP A 106 -0.52 -22.07 -12.54
N ARG A 107 0.54 -21.54 -11.92
CA ARG A 107 1.54 -20.66 -12.57
C ARG A 107 2.95 -21.20 -12.37
N ASP A 108 3.70 -21.32 -13.46
CA ASP A 108 5.09 -21.82 -13.48
C ASP A 108 6.14 -20.70 -13.64
N GLU A 109 5.73 -19.44 -13.44
CA GLU A 109 6.62 -18.29 -13.54
C GLU A 109 7.61 -18.17 -12.37
N ASP A 110 8.77 -17.55 -12.63
CA ASP A 110 9.78 -17.29 -11.61
C ASP A 110 9.31 -16.25 -10.59
N LYS A 111 8.93 -16.68 -9.40
CA LYS A 111 8.47 -15.82 -8.28
C LYS A 111 9.45 -14.70 -7.90
N THR A 112 10.71 -14.80 -8.29
CA THR A 112 11.77 -13.83 -8.02
C THR A 112 11.99 -12.81 -9.15
N ASP A 113 11.21 -12.89 -10.23
CA ASP A 113 11.24 -11.91 -11.30
C ASP A 113 10.83 -10.51 -10.80
N VAL A 114 11.79 -9.59 -10.81
CA VAL A 114 11.65 -8.19 -10.36
C VAL A 114 10.87 -7.31 -11.35
N SER A 115 10.70 -7.76 -12.60
CA SER A 115 9.92 -7.05 -13.61
C SER A 115 8.41 -7.20 -13.38
N VAL A 116 7.99 -8.19 -12.59
CA VAL A 116 6.59 -8.41 -12.25
C VAL A 116 6.22 -7.67 -10.96
N TRP A 117 5.23 -6.80 -11.06
CA TRP A 117 4.72 -6.01 -9.94
C TRP A 117 3.48 -6.64 -9.32
N ALA A 118 3.26 -6.39 -8.03
CA ALA A 118 2.10 -6.89 -7.31
C ALA A 118 1.31 -5.75 -6.68
N VAL A 119 0.00 -5.72 -6.90
CA VAL A 119 -0.94 -4.92 -6.11
C VAL A 119 -1.45 -5.79 -4.97
N THR A 120 -1.06 -5.46 -3.74
CA THR A 120 -1.38 -6.29 -2.55
C THR A 120 -2.47 -5.70 -1.66
N CYS A 121 -2.80 -4.42 -1.87
CA CYS A 121 -3.85 -3.74 -1.13
C CYS A 121 -4.43 -2.60 -1.96
N LEU A 122 -5.75 -2.52 -2.03
CA LEU A 122 -6.51 -1.37 -2.52
C LEU A 122 -7.46 -0.92 -1.42
N PHE A 123 -7.47 0.36 -1.11
CA PHE A 123 -8.31 0.91 -0.05
C PHE A 123 -8.89 2.26 -0.44
N THR A 124 -10.17 2.46 -0.15
CA THR A 124 -10.84 3.76 -0.24
C THR A 124 -11.35 4.18 1.13
N ARG A 125 -10.95 5.38 1.54
CA ARG A 125 -11.33 5.99 2.81
C ARG A 125 -12.85 6.04 2.95
N ALA A 126 -13.33 5.82 4.17
CA ALA A 126 -14.76 5.94 4.48
C ALA A 126 -15.28 7.34 4.10
N GLY A 127 -16.51 7.43 3.59
CA GLY A 127 -17.07 8.66 3.02
C GLY A 127 -16.85 8.82 1.50
N PHE A 128 -15.82 8.19 0.94
CA PHE A 128 -15.46 8.29 -0.49
C PHE A 128 -15.69 6.99 -1.29
N ARG A 129 -16.20 5.94 -0.62
CA ARG A 129 -16.52 4.64 -1.23
C ARG A 129 -17.69 4.74 -2.22
N ARG A 130 -17.79 3.74 -3.10
CA ARG A 130 -18.81 3.63 -4.17
C ARG A 130 -18.75 4.76 -5.21
N ARG A 131 -17.60 5.42 -5.34
CA ARG A 131 -17.35 6.49 -6.33
C ARG A 131 -16.38 6.07 -7.45
N GLY A 132 -16.00 4.79 -7.50
CA GLY A 132 -15.07 4.28 -8.52
C GLY A 132 -13.59 4.51 -8.25
N ILE A 133 -13.19 5.00 -7.06
CA ILE A 133 -11.79 5.36 -6.74
C ILE A 133 -10.79 4.23 -7.01
N THR A 134 -11.15 2.97 -6.75
CA THR A 134 -10.27 1.80 -6.99
C THR A 134 -10.21 1.34 -8.44
N TYR A 135 -11.01 1.92 -9.33
CA TYR A 135 -11.10 1.56 -10.75
C TYR A 135 -10.44 2.60 -11.67
N ALA A 136 -9.91 3.67 -11.09
CA ALA A 136 -9.19 4.72 -11.82
C ALA A 136 -7.76 4.32 -12.16
#